data_AF-A0A377BVT0-F1
#
_entry.id   AF-A0A377BVT0-F1
#
_cell.length_a   1.000
_cell.length_b   1.000
_cell.length_c   1.000
_cell.angle_alpha   90.00
_cell.angle_beta   90.00
_cell.angle_gamma   90.00
#
_symmetry.space_group_name_H-M   'P 1'
#
loop_
_entity.id
_entity.type
_entity.pdbx_description
1 polymer ?
#
loop_
_entity_poly.entity_id
_entity_poly.type
_entity_poly.pdbx_seq_one_letter_code
_entity_poly.pdbx_strand_id
1 'polypeptide(L)'
;MNSTHHYEQLIEIFNSCFADEFNTRLIKGDDEPIYLPADAEVPYNRIVFAHGFYASAIHEISHWCIAGKARRELVDFGYWYCPDGRDAQTQASLKMLK
;
A
#
# COMPACT_ATOMS: atom_id res chain seq x y z
N MET A 1 -16.91 26.94 -0.23
CA MET A 1 -16.58 26.16 -1.44
C MET A 1 -16.80 24.71 -1.11
N ASN A 2 -17.59 23.98 -1.91
CA ASN A 2 -17.77 22.54 -1.71
C ASN A 2 -16.64 21.86 -2.50
N SER A 3 -15.57 21.44 -1.81
CA SER A 3 -14.47 20.72 -2.46
C SER A 3 -14.95 19.33 -2.83
N THR A 4 -14.86 18.97 -4.11
CA THR A 4 -15.09 17.59 -4.56
C THR A 4 -13.84 16.77 -4.24
N HIS A 5 -14.05 15.54 -3.77
CA HIS A 5 -12.98 14.62 -3.38
C HIS A 5 -12.82 13.52 -4.44
N HIS A 6 -11.76 13.63 -5.22
CA HIS A 6 -11.39 12.71 -6.30
C HIS A 6 -10.04 12.06 -5.99
N TYR A 7 -9.92 10.75 -6.22
CA TYR A 7 -8.70 10.03 -5.82
C TYR A 7 -7.47 10.53 -6.57
N GLU A 8 -7.64 11.10 -7.77
CA GLU A 8 -6.58 11.72 -8.56
C GLU A 8 -5.87 12.83 -7.78
N GLN A 9 -6.61 13.57 -6.94
CA GLN A 9 -6.03 14.58 -6.06
C GLN A 9 -5.06 13.94 -5.05
N LEU A 10 -5.40 12.76 -4.52
CA LEU A 10 -4.51 12.04 -3.62
C LEU A 10 -3.26 11.53 -4.32
N ILE A 11 -3.36 11.12 -5.59
CA ILE A 11 -2.20 10.72 -6.39
C ILE A 11 -1.24 11.91 -6.55
N GLU A 12 -1.75 13.07 -6.94
CA GLU A 12 -0.94 14.29 -7.10
C GLU A 12 -0.29 14.72 -5.79
N ILE A 13 -1.07 14.79 -4.71
CA ILE A 13 -0.59 15.22 -3.39
C ILE A 13 0.44 14.22 -2.85
N PHE A 14 0.14 12.92 -2.90
CA PHE A 14 1.05 11.89 -2.40
C PHE A 14 2.37 11.89 -3.16
N ASN A 15 2.33 11.94 -4.49
CA ASN A 15 3.53 11.94 -5.31
C ASN A 15 4.35 13.22 -5.08
N SER A 16 3.71 14.37 -4.91
CA SER A 16 4.41 15.63 -4.58
C SER A 16 5.12 15.57 -3.23
N CYS A 17 4.59 14.81 -2.27
CA CYS A 17 5.20 14.67 -0.95
C CYS A 17 6.30 13.59 -0.92
N PHE A 18 6.16 12.49 -1.66
CA PHE A 18 6.94 11.27 -1.40
C PHE A 18 7.64 10.66 -2.62
N ALA A 19 7.38 11.14 -3.83
CA ALA A 19 8.01 10.57 -5.02
C ALA A 19 9.52 10.83 -5.05
N ASP A 20 9.99 11.99 -4.60
CA ASP A 20 11.41 12.34 -4.64
C ASP A 20 12.17 11.80 -3.41
N GLU A 21 11.66 12.04 -2.20
CA GLU A 21 12.35 11.66 -0.96
C GLU A 21 12.28 10.15 -0.67
N PHE A 22 11.15 9.51 -0.99
CA PHE A 22 10.89 8.10 -0.65
C PHE A 22 10.80 7.20 -1.89
N ASN A 23 11.03 7.72 -3.09
CA ASN A 23 10.89 7.00 -4.36
C ASN A 23 9.57 6.21 -4.44
N THR A 24 8.47 6.77 -3.92
CA THR A 24 7.19 6.05 -3.81
C THR A 24 6.07 6.84 -4.45
N ARG A 25 5.25 6.16 -5.27
CA ARG A 25 4.10 6.74 -5.95
C ARG A 25 2.81 6.01 -5.63
N LEU A 26 1.70 6.74 -5.64
CA LEU A 26 0.36 6.19 -5.50
C LEU A 26 -0.25 5.91 -6.88
N ILE A 27 -0.76 4.70 -7.08
CA ILE A 27 -1.27 4.21 -8.36
C ILE A 27 -2.70 3.69 -8.19
N LYS A 28 -3.61 4.07 -9.08
CA LYS A 28 -4.94 3.44 -9.15
C LYS A 28 -4.79 2.06 -9.77
N GLY A 29 -5.13 1.02 -9.02
CA GLY A 29 -5.26 -0.35 -9.49
C GLY A 29 -6.71 -0.69 -9.83
N ASP A 30 -6.95 -1.96 -10.11
CA ASP A 30 -8.28 -2.46 -10.44
C ASP A 30 -8.94 -3.07 -9.21
N ASP A 31 -8.59 -4.31 -8.85
CA ASP A 31 -9.35 -5.06 -7.85
C ASP A 31 -8.63 -5.24 -6.50
N GLU A 32 -7.31 -5.46 -6.50
CA GLU A 32 -6.55 -5.76 -5.29
C GLU A 32 -5.55 -4.65 -4.93
N PRO A 33 -5.51 -4.21 -3.66
CA PRO A 33 -4.44 -3.34 -3.19
C PRO A 33 -3.14 -4.13 -3.07
N ILE A 34 -2.02 -3.50 -3.42
CA ILE A 34 -0.70 -4.13 -3.31
C ILE A 34 0.40 -3.07 -3.20
N TYR A 35 1.38 -3.34 -2.35
CA TYR A 35 2.65 -2.62 -2.38
C TYR A 35 3.68 -3.34 -3.24
N LEU A 36 4.26 -2.63 -4.21
CA LEU A 36 5.32 -3.16 -5.08
C LEU A 36 6.58 -2.30 -4.91
N PRO A 37 7.71 -2.86 -4.46
CA PRO A 37 8.96 -2.13 -4.45
C PRO A 37 9.42 -1.78 -5.88
N ALA A 38 10.34 -0.82 -5.97
CA ALA A 38 11.04 -0.51 -7.21
C ALA A 38 11.78 -1.75 -7.73
N ASP A 39 11.76 -1.94 -9.04
CA ASP A 39 12.43 -3.05 -9.72
C ASP A 39 13.11 -2.55 -11.02
N ALA A 40 13.62 -3.46 -11.82
CA ALA A 40 14.35 -3.13 -13.05
C ALA A 40 13.43 -2.55 -14.16
N GLU A 41 12.13 -2.85 -14.13
CA GLU A 41 11.16 -2.37 -15.12
C GLU A 41 10.55 -1.04 -14.67
N VAL A 42 10.27 -0.89 -13.38
CA VAL A 42 9.69 0.30 -12.79
C VAL A 42 10.57 0.80 -11.63
N PRO A 43 11.35 1.88 -11.83
CA PRO A 43 12.38 2.32 -10.89
C PRO A 43 11.82 3.12 -9.70
N TYR A 44 10.57 2.90 -9.31
CA TYR A 44 9.92 3.51 -8.16
C TYR A 44 8.97 2.54 -7.46
N ASN A 45 8.84 2.68 -6.15
CA ASN A 45 7.90 1.94 -5.34
C ASN A 45 6.46 2.38 -5.68
N ARG A 46 5.52 1.45 -5.64
CA ARG A 46 4.12 1.67 -5.99
C ARG A 46 3.23 1.22 -4.84
N ILE A 47 2.39 2.12 -4.37
CA ILE A 47 1.23 1.80 -3.53
C ILE A 47 0.04 1.73 -4.49
N VAL A 48 -0.49 0.54 -4.72
CA VAL A 48 -1.64 0.32 -5.59
C VAL A 48 -2.89 0.22 -4.73
N PHE A 49 -3.91 1.05 -5.00
CA PHE A 49 -5.21 1.00 -4.30
C PHE A 49 -6.33 0.57 -5.25
N ALA A 50 -7.38 -0.04 -4.71
CA ALA A 50 -8.43 -0.67 -5.50
C ALA A 50 -9.58 0.28 -5.91
N HIS A 51 -10.26 -0.07 -7.00
CA HIS A 51 -11.54 0.45 -7.47
C HIS A 51 -11.66 1.96 -7.71
N GLY A 52 -10.56 2.73 -7.69
CA GLY A 52 -10.63 4.18 -7.93
C GLY A 52 -11.42 4.93 -6.84
N PHE A 53 -11.40 4.45 -5.59
CA PHE A 53 -12.10 5.12 -4.49
C PHE A 53 -11.14 5.96 -3.64
N TYR A 54 -11.56 7.20 -3.35
CA TYR A 54 -10.80 8.10 -2.47
C TYR A 54 -10.48 7.46 -1.12
N ALA A 55 -11.47 6.77 -0.53
CA ALA A 55 -11.30 6.07 0.74
C ALA A 55 -10.30 4.89 0.65
N SER A 56 -10.28 4.17 -0.47
CA SER A 56 -9.32 3.08 -0.68
C SER A 56 -7.90 3.63 -0.77
N ALA A 57 -7.68 4.71 -1.52
CA ALA A 57 -6.40 5.40 -1.59
C ALA A 57 -5.92 5.85 -0.20
N ILE A 58 -6.78 6.47 0.62
CA ILE A 58 -6.42 6.86 2.00
C ILE A 58 -6.05 5.65 2.86
N HIS A 59 -6.75 4.52 2.71
CA HIS A 59 -6.46 3.31 3.47
C HIS A 59 -5.04 2.79 3.18
N GLU A 60 -4.67 2.70 1.91
CA GLU A 60 -3.35 2.21 1.49
C GLU A 60 -2.22 3.17 1.85
N ILE A 61 -2.44 4.48 1.70
CA ILE A 61 -1.48 5.50 2.19
C ILE A 61 -1.24 5.32 3.69
N SER A 62 -2.31 5.06 4.46
CA SER A 62 -2.22 4.88 5.91
C SER A 62 -1.41 3.63 6.28
N HIS A 63 -1.63 2.51 5.57
CA HIS A 63 -0.80 1.30 5.73
C HIS A 63 0.66 1.57 5.44
N TRP A 64 0.95 2.26 4.35
CA TRP A 64 2.32 2.62 3.99
C TRP A 64 3.00 3.52 5.04
N CYS A 65 2.27 4.50 5.59
CA CYS A 65 2.77 5.38 6.65
C CYS A 65 3.20 4.60 7.91
N ILE A 66 2.49 3.51 8.24
CA ILE A 66 2.77 2.67 9.41
C ILE A 66 3.84 1.62 9.10
N ALA A 67 3.94 1.16 7.85
CA ALA A 67 4.96 0.22 7.41
C ALA A 67 6.36 0.85 7.49
N GLY A 68 7.21 0.33 8.39
CA GLY A 68 8.59 0.79 8.54
C GLY A 68 9.45 0.48 7.30
N LYS A 69 10.64 1.11 7.24
CA LYS A 69 11.56 1.02 6.09
C LYS A 69 11.83 -0.42 5.62
N ALA A 70 12.14 -1.33 6.55
CA ALA A 70 12.42 -2.74 6.21
C ALA A 70 11.23 -3.44 5.54
N ARG A 71 9.99 -3.09 5.91
CA ARG A 71 8.80 -3.67 5.27
C ARG A 71 8.55 -3.08 3.88
N ARG A 72 8.94 -1.83 3.65
CA ARG A 72 8.87 -1.17 2.32
C ARG A 72 9.88 -1.74 1.31
N GLU A 73 10.67 -2.74 1.68
CA GLU A 73 11.53 -3.49 0.75
C GLU A 73 10.85 -4.78 0.26
N LEU A 74 9.69 -5.15 0.84
CA LEU A 74 8.99 -6.39 0.58
C LEU A 74 7.68 -6.12 -0.17
N VAL A 75 7.35 -7.02 -1.11
CA VAL A 75 6.02 -7.04 -1.75
C VAL A 75 4.95 -7.14 -0.65
N ASP A 76 3.93 -6.29 -0.78
CA ASP A 76 2.83 -6.15 0.18
C ASP A 76 3.27 -6.03 1.65
N PHE A 77 4.37 -5.30 1.88
CA PHE A 77 4.98 -5.11 3.19
C PHE A 77 5.42 -6.41 3.91
N GLY A 78 5.47 -7.52 3.18
CA GLY A 78 5.72 -8.86 3.73
C GLY A 78 4.50 -9.48 4.42
N TYR A 79 3.30 -8.91 4.25
CA TYR A 79 2.08 -9.57 4.67
C TYR A 79 1.81 -10.79 3.79
N TRP A 80 1.32 -11.86 4.41
CA TRP A 80 0.93 -13.08 3.72
C TRP A 80 -0.55 -13.35 3.98
N TYR A 81 -1.30 -13.58 2.91
CA TYR A 81 -2.69 -14.01 3.01
C TYR A 81 -2.75 -15.54 3.09
N CYS A 82 -3.30 -16.06 4.20
CA CYS A 82 -3.59 -17.48 4.34
C CYS A 82 -5.10 -17.70 4.10
N PRO A 83 -5.52 -18.41 3.03
CA PRO A 83 -6.92 -18.74 2.83
C PRO A 83 -7.45 -19.58 4.00
N ASP A 84 -8.71 -19.36 4.39
CA ASP A 84 -9.27 -19.91 5.62
C ASP A 84 -9.13 -21.45 5.72
N GLY A 85 -8.51 -21.87 6.82
CA GLY A 85 -8.21 -23.25 7.21
C GLY A 85 -7.46 -23.25 8.53
N ARG A 86 -7.98 -22.55 9.54
CA ARG A 86 -7.27 -22.23 10.78
C ARG A 86 -7.14 -23.46 11.68
N ASP A 87 -5.93 -23.96 11.85
CA ASP A 87 -5.58 -24.67 13.08
C ASP A 87 -5.18 -23.67 14.18
N ALA A 88 -5.27 -24.10 15.44
CA ALA A 88 -4.92 -23.25 16.59
C ALA A 88 -3.43 -22.85 16.61
N GLN A 89 -2.56 -23.55 15.87
CA GLN A 89 -1.14 -23.27 15.77
C GLN A 89 -0.86 -22.05 14.88
N THR A 90 -1.55 -21.93 13.75
CA THR A 90 -1.43 -20.84 12.78
C THR A 90 -1.82 -19.50 13.41
N GLN A 91 -2.80 -19.51 14.32
CA GLN A 91 -3.25 -18.32 15.05
C GLN A 91 -2.20 -17.79 16.05
N ALA A 92 -1.36 -18.67 16.61
CA ALA A 92 -0.29 -18.29 17.53
C ALA A 92 0.91 -17.67 16.79
N SER A 93 1.23 -18.15 15.59
CA SER A 93 2.33 -17.64 14.75
C SER A 93 2.10 -16.21 14.28
N LEU A 94 0.85 -15.83 14.00
CA LEU A 94 0.48 -14.46 13.61
C LEU A 94 0.81 -13.40 14.67
N LYS A 95 0.89 -13.78 15.96
CA LYS A 95 1.27 -12.86 17.04
C LYS A 95 2.76 -12.50 17.04
N MET A 96 3.62 -13.29 16.40
CA MET A 96 5.08 -13.02 16.33
C MET A 96 5.48 -12.10 15.17
N LEU A 97 4.54 -11.70 14.31
CA LEU A 97 4.77 -10.80 13.18
C LEU A 97 4.29 -9.35 13.44
N LYS A 98 4.00 -9.00 14.71
CA LYS A 98 3.74 -7.61 15.13
C LYS A 98 5.00 -6.92 15.61
#